data_AF-A0A954GRT4-F1
#
_entry.id   AF-A0A954GRT4-F1
#
_cell.length_a   1.000
_cell.length_b   1.000
_cell.length_c   1.000
_cell.angle_alpha   90.00
_cell.angle_beta   90.00
_cell.angle_gamma   90.00
#
_symmetry.space_group_name_H-M   'P 1'
#
loop_
_entity.id
_entity.type
_entity.pdbx_description
1 polymer ?
#
loop_
_entity_poly.entity_id
_entity_poly.type
_entity_poly.pdbx_seq_one_letter_code
_entity_poly.pdbx_strand_id
1 'polypeptide(L)'
;MNHLNLSLVVRLRQLNLSLRLQLDQAEARIPPINDLIEQLGAIDLLSEAALLGLVIYERHYDLSHGPRDSGQLLQSALMIPGGIGVLLWDTDEYLAFRSNPDPNEAALFLKFVPFNDCEGAVKALLLPQIEPLMELLMKRLSYLFRDQG
;
A
#
# COMPACT_ATOMS: atom_id res chain seq x y z
N MET A 1 3.50 -19.20 -41.60
CA MET A 1 3.20 -18.07 -40.67
C MET A 1 2.20 -18.41 -39.56
N ASN A 2 1.32 -19.43 -39.67
CA ASN A 2 0.34 -19.77 -38.61
C ASN A 2 0.91 -20.42 -37.34
N HIS A 3 2.00 -21.20 -37.43
CA HIS A 3 2.56 -21.89 -36.26
C HIS A 3 3.27 -20.97 -35.25
N LEU A 4 3.84 -19.86 -35.71
CA LEU A 4 4.51 -18.87 -34.85
C LEU A 4 3.52 -18.04 -34.04
N ASN A 5 2.33 -17.79 -34.59
CA ASN A 5 1.26 -17.07 -33.91
C ASN A 5 0.59 -17.95 -32.84
N LEU A 6 0.41 -19.25 -33.15
CA LEU A 6 -0.15 -20.21 -32.20
C LEU A 6 0.77 -20.42 -30.98
N SER A 7 2.09 -20.50 -31.19
CA SER A 7 3.05 -20.67 -30.09
C SER A 7 3.15 -19.45 -29.19
N LEU A 8 3.05 -18.24 -29.75
CA LEU A 8 3.05 -16.99 -28.99
C LEU A 8 1.80 -16.86 -28.11
N VAL A 9 0.62 -17.21 -28.64
CA VAL A 9 -0.64 -17.23 -27.88
C VAL A 9 -0.59 -18.23 -26.73
N VAL A 10 -0.06 -19.44 -26.95
CA VAL A 10 0.11 -20.44 -25.88
C VAL A 10 1.06 -19.93 -24.79
N ARG A 11 2.17 -19.29 -25.18
CA ARG A 11 3.14 -18.74 -24.22
C ARG A 11 2.57 -17.58 -23.41
N LEU A 12 1.81 -16.69 -24.05
CA LEU A 12 1.10 -15.61 -23.34
C LEU A 12 0.08 -16.16 -22.34
N ARG A 13 -0.66 -17.22 -22.71
CA ARG A 13 -1.61 -17.87 -21.79
C ARG A 13 -0.89 -18.47 -20.59
N GLN A 14 0.21 -19.18 -20.81
CA GLN A 14 1.02 -19.75 -19.72
C GLN A 14 1.57 -18.67 -18.80
N LEU A 15 2.09 -17.58 -19.38
CA LEU A 15 2.58 -16.45 -18.60
C LEU A 15 1.46 -15.81 -17.77
N ASN A 16 0.28 -15.58 -18.35
CA ASN A 16 -0.86 -15.00 -17.64
C ASN A 16 -1.30 -15.88 -16.47
N LEU A 17 -1.35 -17.21 -16.64
CA LEU A 17 -1.67 -18.14 -15.56
C LEU A 17 -0.61 -18.11 -14.45
N SER A 18 0.68 -18.10 -14.82
CA SER A 18 1.78 -18.00 -13.86
C SER A 18 1.71 -16.71 -13.05
N LEU A 19 1.45 -15.58 -13.70
CA LEU A 19 1.33 -14.27 -13.05
C LEU A 19 0.15 -14.24 -12.07
N ARG A 20 -1.01 -14.79 -12.46
CA ARG A 20 -2.17 -14.89 -11.56
C ARG A 20 -1.85 -15.69 -10.30
N LEU A 21 -1.23 -16.87 -10.47
CA LEU A 21 -0.84 -17.71 -9.34
C LEU A 21 0.13 -16.99 -8.39
N GLN A 22 1.11 -16.27 -8.95
CA GLN A 22 2.07 -15.52 -8.13
C GLN A 22 1.39 -14.38 -7.37
N LEU A 23 0.43 -13.69 -7.99
CA LEU A 23 -0.35 -12.65 -7.32
C LEU A 23 -1.22 -13.21 -6.20
N ASP A 24 -1.92 -14.33 -6.44
CA ASP A 24 -2.73 -15.00 -5.41
C ASP A 24 -1.86 -15.42 -4.21
N GLN A 25 -0.65 -15.94 -4.48
CA GLN A 25 0.30 -16.30 -3.43
C GLN A 25 0.79 -15.07 -2.66
N ALA A 26 1.07 -13.96 -3.34
CA ALA A 26 1.50 -12.72 -2.70
C ALA A 26 0.38 -12.14 -1.81
N GLU A 27 -0.84 -12.09 -2.31
CA GLU A 27 -2.02 -11.65 -1.56
C GLU A 27 -2.28 -12.54 -0.33
N ALA A 28 -2.12 -13.87 -0.45
CA ALA A 28 -2.28 -14.79 0.67
C ALA A 28 -1.25 -14.59 1.80
N ARG A 29 -0.14 -13.86 1.55
CA ARG A 29 0.86 -13.54 2.57
C ARG A 29 0.54 -12.27 3.35
N ILE A 30 -0.42 -11.45 2.92
CA ILE A 30 -0.70 -10.18 3.60
C ILE A 30 -1.31 -10.37 4.97
N PRO A 31 -2.34 -11.22 5.18
CA PRO A 31 -2.90 -11.43 6.51
C PRO A 31 -1.85 -11.80 7.57
N PRO A 32 -0.97 -12.82 7.39
CA PRO A 32 0.02 -13.14 8.41
C PRO A 32 1.08 -12.05 8.60
N ILE A 33 1.36 -11.21 7.59
CA ILE A 33 2.23 -10.03 7.77
C ILE A 33 1.53 -8.99 8.65
N ASN A 34 0.25 -8.73 8.40
CA ASN A 34 -0.54 -7.79 9.20
C ASN A 34 -0.66 -8.25 10.66
N ASP A 35 -0.85 -9.55 10.90
CA ASP A 35 -0.86 -10.13 12.25
C ASP A 35 0.45 -9.86 13.01
N LEU A 36 1.60 -9.94 12.32
CA LEU A 36 2.91 -9.63 12.91
C LEU A 36 3.08 -8.13 13.18
N ILE A 37 2.58 -7.27 12.28
CA ILE A 37 2.60 -5.81 12.48
C ILE A 37 1.72 -5.42 13.67
N GLU A 38 0.57 -6.05 13.85
CA GLU A 38 -0.28 -5.85 15.02
C GLU A 38 0.42 -6.26 16.31
N GLN A 39 1.13 -7.40 16.30
CA GLN A 39 1.95 -7.83 17.44
C GLN A 39 3.08 -6.84 17.78
N LEU A 40 3.70 -6.19 16.78
CA LEU A 40 4.69 -5.14 17.01
C LEU A 40 4.10 -3.94 17.76
N GLY A 41 2.86 -3.55 17.43
CA GLY A 41 2.13 -2.52 18.16
C GLY A 41 1.78 -2.95 19.58
N ALA A 42 1.38 -4.22 19.77
CA ALA A 42 0.98 -4.75 21.08
C ALA A 42 2.12 -4.82 22.12
N ILE A 43 3.37 -4.97 21.67
CA ILE A 43 4.55 -4.96 22.56
C ILE A 43 5.12 -3.56 22.81
N ASP A 44 4.44 -2.51 22.32
CA ASP A 44 4.81 -1.09 22.48
C ASP A 44 6.22 -0.75 21.97
N LEU A 45 6.76 -1.57 21.05
CA LEU A 45 8.08 -1.34 20.44
C LEU A 45 8.02 -0.16 19.45
N LEU A 46 6.88 0.00 18.80
CA LEU A 46 6.51 1.07 17.87
C LEU A 46 5.02 1.35 18.06
N SER A 47 4.65 2.21 19.00
CA SER A 47 3.27 2.67 19.14
C SER A 47 2.94 3.73 18.09
N GLU A 48 1.77 3.57 17.46
CA GLU A 48 1.08 4.55 16.61
C GLU A 48 1.84 5.06 15.37
N ALA A 49 2.86 4.32 14.92
CA ALA A 49 3.68 4.75 13.79
C ALA A 49 2.97 4.60 12.43
N ALA A 50 3.11 5.62 11.58
CA ALA A 50 2.72 5.58 10.18
C ALA A 50 3.93 5.60 9.24
N LEU A 51 4.10 4.55 8.44
CA LEU A 51 5.13 4.46 7.40
C LEU A 51 4.49 4.66 6.03
N LEU A 52 4.80 5.80 5.41
CA LEU A 52 4.19 6.20 4.14
C LEU A 52 5.07 5.81 2.95
N GLY A 53 4.45 5.12 2.00
CA GLY A 53 5.06 4.74 0.72
C GLY A 53 4.69 5.70 -0.42
N LEU A 54 4.73 5.17 -1.64
CA LEU A 54 4.45 5.94 -2.85
C LEU A 54 2.95 6.16 -3.04
N VAL A 55 2.61 7.24 -3.75
CA VAL A 55 1.27 7.39 -4.35
C VAL A 55 1.17 6.38 -5.49
N ILE A 56 0.21 5.47 -5.39
CA ILE A 56 0.01 4.37 -6.34
C ILE A 56 -1.11 4.63 -7.33
N TYR A 57 -1.98 5.59 -7.05
CA TYR A 57 -3.10 5.92 -7.93
C TYR A 57 -3.61 7.35 -7.67
N GLU A 58 -4.05 7.99 -8.75
CA GLU A 58 -4.71 9.29 -8.75
C GLU A 58 -5.97 9.21 -9.63
N ARG A 59 -7.10 9.65 -9.10
CA ARG A 59 -8.35 9.79 -9.86
C ARG A 59 -8.92 11.20 -9.71
N HIS A 60 -9.49 11.71 -10.78
CA HIS A 60 -10.30 12.91 -10.71
C HIS A 60 -11.68 12.54 -10.14
N TYR A 61 -12.32 13.46 -9.43
CA TYR A 61 -13.72 13.30 -9.10
C TYR A 61 -14.56 13.22 -10.38
N ASP A 62 -15.55 12.33 -10.42
CA ASP A 62 -16.45 12.25 -11.56
C ASP A 62 -17.19 13.59 -11.70
N LEU A 63 -17.53 14.00 -12.93
CA LEU A 63 -18.09 15.34 -13.24
C LEU A 63 -19.39 15.67 -12.49
N SER A 64 -20.00 14.66 -11.85
CA SER A 64 -21.22 14.71 -11.07
C SER A 64 -21.03 14.73 -9.55
N HIS A 65 -19.82 14.46 -9.03
CA HIS A 65 -19.56 14.26 -7.60
C HIS A 65 -18.19 14.84 -7.19
N GLY A 66 -18.06 16.18 -7.16
CA GLY A 66 -16.91 16.87 -6.57
C GLY A 66 -16.61 18.23 -7.22
N PRO A 67 -15.77 19.09 -6.60
CA PRO A 67 -15.20 20.26 -7.26
C PRO A 67 -14.43 19.81 -8.51
N ARG A 68 -14.56 20.54 -9.62
CA ARG A 68 -13.91 20.19 -10.90
C ARG A 68 -12.38 20.19 -10.84
N ASP A 69 -11.82 20.79 -9.80
CA ASP A 69 -10.39 21.05 -9.65
C ASP A 69 -9.75 20.16 -8.56
N SER A 70 -10.49 19.21 -7.96
CA SER A 70 -9.96 18.28 -6.96
C SER A 70 -9.99 16.82 -7.46
N GLY A 71 -9.19 15.97 -6.84
CA GLY A 71 -9.10 14.54 -7.08
C GLY A 71 -8.89 13.76 -5.79
N GLN A 72 -8.84 12.43 -5.93
CA GLN A 72 -8.46 11.53 -4.85
C GLN A 72 -7.18 10.80 -5.20
N LEU A 73 -6.31 10.69 -4.21
CA LEU A 73 -5.05 9.96 -4.30
C LEU A 73 -5.07 8.77 -3.34
N LEU A 74 -4.46 7.68 -3.78
CA LEU A 74 -4.18 6.53 -2.94
C LEU A 74 -2.68 6.44 -2.72
N GLN A 75 -2.26 6.50 -1.47
CA GLN A 75 -0.87 6.33 -1.07
C GLN A 75 -0.71 5.01 -0.33
N SER A 76 0.28 4.20 -0.69
CA SER A 76 0.58 2.99 0.07
C SER A 76 1.07 3.33 1.47
N ALA A 77 0.65 2.55 2.47
CA ALA A 77 1.01 2.79 3.85
C ALA A 77 1.13 1.49 4.65
N LEU A 78 1.95 1.54 5.70
CA LEU A 78 2.03 0.54 6.76
C LEU A 78 1.79 1.26 8.09
N MET A 79 0.74 0.86 8.80
CA MET A 79 0.33 1.44 10.09
C MET A 79 0.62 0.47 11.22
N ILE A 80 1.05 0.97 12.38
CA ILE A 80 1.30 0.16 13.57
C ILE A 80 0.48 0.72 14.76
N PRO A 81 -0.49 -0.03 15.29
CA PRO A 81 -1.07 -1.26 14.74
C PRO A 81 -1.83 -0.97 13.43
N GLY A 82 -2.24 -1.98 12.66
CA GLY A 82 -3.12 -1.79 11.50
C GLY A 82 -2.66 -2.46 10.20
N GLY A 83 -1.37 -2.72 10.07
CA GLY A 83 -0.81 -3.49 8.95
C GLY A 83 -0.67 -2.69 7.66
N ILE A 84 -0.63 -3.40 6.54
CA ILE A 84 -0.45 -2.85 5.20
C ILE A 84 -1.81 -2.42 4.63
N GLY A 85 -1.83 -1.27 3.95
CA GLY A 85 -3.02 -0.73 3.31
C GLY A 85 -2.73 0.52 2.48
N VAL A 86 -3.73 1.37 2.32
CA VAL A 86 -3.61 2.67 1.65
C VAL A 86 -4.17 3.78 2.51
N LEU A 87 -3.66 5.00 2.32
CA LEU A 87 -4.30 6.23 2.75
C LEU A 87 -5.07 6.82 1.58
N LEU A 88 -6.33 7.18 1.83
CA LEU A 88 -7.15 7.95 0.91
C LEU A 88 -6.96 9.45 1.20
N TRP A 89 -6.54 10.19 0.18
CA TRP A 89 -6.35 11.63 0.28
C TRP A 89 -7.26 12.37 -0.70
N ASP A 90 -7.70 13.56 -0.30
CA ASP A 90 -8.03 14.61 -1.27
C ASP A 90 -6.73 15.24 -1.80
N THR A 91 -6.72 15.66 -3.06
CA THR A 91 -5.52 16.24 -3.71
C THR A 91 -4.99 17.46 -2.96
N ASP A 92 -5.85 18.39 -2.55
CA ASP A 92 -5.42 19.61 -1.86
C ASP A 92 -4.84 19.27 -0.48
N GLU A 93 -5.44 18.29 0.18
CA GLU A 93 -4.99 17.80 1.47
C GLU A 93 -3.63 17.10 1.38
N TYR A 94 -3.42 16.28 0.35
CA TYR A 94 -2.12 15.65 0.09
C TYR A 94 -1.04 16.69 -0.22
N LEU A 95 -1.35 17.71 -1.01
CA LEU A 95 -0.41 18.80 -1.32
C LEU A 95 -0.04 19.61 -0.09
N ALA A 96 -1.02 19.91 0.77
CA ALA A 96 -0.79 20.55 2.05
C ALA A 96 0.10 19.70 2.96
N PHE A 97 -0.23 18.41 3.12
CA PHE A 97 0.57 17.46 3.90
C PHE A 97 2.00 17.32 3.37
N ARG A 98 2.17 17.23 2.05
CA ARG A 98 3.51 17.12 1.45
C ARG A 98 4.35 18.38 1.67
N SER A 99 3.72 19.55 1.67
CA SER A 99 4.40 20.83 1.86
C SER A 99 4.76 21.07 3.33
N ASN A 100 3.93 20.59 4.25
CA ASN A 100 4.18 20.64 5.68
C ASN A 100 3.60 19.38 6.35
N PRO A 101 4.41 18.31 6.48
CA PRO A 101 3.95 17.05 7.07
C PRO A 101 3.51 17.28 8.51
N ASP A 102 2.20 17.18 8.75
CA ASP A 102 1.64 17.26 10.10
C ASP A 102 2.07 16.00 10.87
N PRO A 103 2.66 16.12 12.07
CA PRO A 103 3.00 14.98 12.91
C PRO A 103 1.78 14.24 13.48
N ASN A 104 0.55 14.69 13.22
CA ASN A 104 -0.66 14.05 13.74
C ASN A 104 -0.97 12.70 13.07
N GLU A 105 -0.33 11.64 13.56
CA GLU A 105 -0.52 10.25 13.08
C GLU A 105 -1.97 9.78 13.24
N ALA A 106 -2.72 10.25 14.24
CA ALA A 106 -4.14 9.90 14.42
C ALA A 106 -5.01 10.31 13.23
N ALA A 107 -4.68 11.41 12.54
CA ALA A 107 -5.38 11.82 11.33
C ALA A 107 -5.13 10.87 10.14
N LEU A 108 -3.98 10.21 10.11
CA LEU A 108 -3.65 9.20 9.09
C LEU A 108 -4.45 7.92 9.30
N PHE A 109 -4.62 7.49 10.55
CA PHE A 109 -5.45 6.34 10.90
C PHE A 109 -6.90 6.48 10.42
N LEU A 110 -7.48 7.68 10.48
CA LEU A 110 -8.84 7.93 10.00
C LEU A 110 -9.01 7.77 8.48
N LYS A 111 -7.92 7.86 7.72
CA LYS A 111 -7.90 7.75 6.25
C LYS A 111 -7.40 6.39 5.77
N PHE A 112 -6.96 5.55 6.69
CA PHE A 112 -6.34 4.28 6.39
C PHE A 112 -7.41 3.25 6.02
N VAL A 113 -7.21 2.62 4.87
CA VAL A 113 -7.98 1.48 4.42
C VAL A 113 -7.05 0.26 4.42
N PRO A 114 -7.29 -0.75 5.27
CA PRO A 114 -6.44 -1.92 5.34
C PRO A 114 -6.53 -2.74 4.05
N PHE A 115 -5.47 -3.48 3.73
CA PHE A 115 -5.36 -4.24 2.48
C PHE A 115 -6.59 -5.10 2.16
N ASN A 116 -7.17 -5.76 3.17
CA ASN A 116 -8.32 -6.65 2.98
C ASN A 116 -9.60 -5.92 2.51
N ASP A 117 -9.72 -4.65 2.85
CA ASP A 117 -10.88 -3.81 2.52
C ASP A 117 -10.67 -3.03 1.21
N CYS A 118 -9.46 -3.09 0.63
CA CYS A 118 -9.17 -2.49 -0.66
C CYS A 118 -9.86 -3.23 -1.81
N GLU A 119 -10.31 -2.47 -2.81
CA GLU A 119 -10.78 -3.03 -4.09
C GLU A 119 -9.66 -3.79 -4.81
N GLY A 120 -10.03 -4.79 -5.63
CA GLY A 120 -9.05 -5.66 -6.30
C GLY A 120 -8.02 -4.93 -7.16
N ALA A 121 -8.42 -3.83 -7.83
CA ALA A 121 -7.48 -3.00 -8.59
C ALA A 121 -6.47 -2.28 -7.68
N VAL A 122 -6.91 -1.79 -6.53
CA VAL A 122 -6.05 -1.13 -5.54
C VAL A 122 -5.10 -2.15 -4.92
N LYS A 123 -5.58 -3.34 -4.55
CA LYS A 123 -4.74 -4.45 -4.08
C LYS A 123 -3.63 -4.77 -5.07
N ALA A 124 -3.96 -4.90 -6.36
CA ALA A 124 -2.99 -5.17 -7.41
C ALA A 124 -1.90 -4.08 -7.53
N LEU A 125 -2.25 -2.81 -7.31
CA LEU A 125 -1.30 -1.69 -7.29
C LEU A 125 -0.49 -1.61 -5.99
N LEU A 126 -1.06 -2.07 -4.88
CA LEU A 126 -0.43 -2.08 -3.57
C LEU A 126 0.56 -3.24 -3.40
N LEU A 127 0.31 -4.39 -4.02
CA LEU A 127 1.17 -5.58 -3.90
C LEU A 127 2.66 -5.29 -4.20
N PRO A 128 3.03 -4.57 -5.28
CA PRO A 128 4.43 -4.20 -5.53
C PRO A 128 5.06 -3.27 -4.48
N GLN A 129 4.25 -2.60 -3.64
CA GLN A 129 4.73 -1.66 -2.62
C GLN A 129 5.02 -2.33 -1.27
N ILE A 130 4.67 -3.61 -1.10
CA ILE A 130 4.86 -4.31 0.16
C ILE A 130 6.33 -4.39 0.54
N GLU A 131 7.19 -4.80 -0.39
CA GLU A 131 8.63 -4.90 -0.14
C GLU A 131 9.23 -3.53 0.25
N PRO A 132 9.02 -2.44 -0.51
CA PRO A 132 9.43 -1.10 -0.08
C PRO A 132 8.92 -0.69 1.32
N LEU A 133 7.66 -0.98 1.65
CA LEU A 133 7.11 -0.66 2.98
C LEU A 133 7.78 -1.47 4.09
N MET A 134 8.07 -2.75 3.84
CA MET A 134 8.80 -3.59 4.78
C MET A 134 10.25 -3.12 4.95
N GLU A 135 10.91 -2.67 3.89
CA GLU A 135 12.24 -2.05 3.98
C GLU A 135 12.23 -0.79 4.85
N LEU A 136 11.19 0.06 4.72
CA LEU A 136 11.01 1.24 5.58
C LEU A 136 10.84 0.82 7.05
N LEU A 137 10.05 -0.21 7.32
CA LEU A 137 9.85 -0.75 8.67
C LEU A 137 11.17 -1.27 9.26
N MET A 138 11.90 -2.10 8.51
CA MET A 138 13.18 -2.64 8.94
C MET A 138 14.20 -1.54 9.22
N LYS A 139 14.24 -0.51 8.38
CA LYS A 139 15.08 0.66 8.60
C LYS A 139 14.68 1.39 9.90
N ARG A 140 13.39 1.60 10.15
CA ARG A 140 12.89 2.25 11.37
C ARG A 140 13.27 1.47 12.62
N LEU A 141 13.05 0.14 12.62
CA LEU A 141 13.45 -0.75 13.70
C LEU A 141 14.96 -0.71 13.95
N SER A 142 15.77 -0.68 12.88
CA SER A 142 17.23 -0.62 13.00
C SER A 142 17.74 0.63 13.74
N TYR A 143 17.06 1.77 13.60
CA TYR A 143 17.41 2.98 14.34
C TYR A 143 17.07 2.85 15.82
N LEU A 144 15.88 2.32 16.14
CA LEU A 144 15.47 2.11 17.53
C LEU A 144 16.43 1.23 18.31
N PHE A 145 16.91 0.14 17.71
CA PHE A 145 17.86 -0.75 18.38
C PHE A 145 19.29 -0.22 18.46
N ARG A 146 19.66 0.77 17.63
CA ARG A 146 20.98 1.43 17.70
C ARG A 146 21.05 2.48 18.79
N ASP A 147 19.95 3.17 19.06
CA ASP A 147 19.89 4.25 20.07
C ASP A 147 19.76 3.71 21.51
N GLN A 148 19.65 2.38 21.69
CA GLN A 148 19.56 1.73 23.02
C GLN A 148 20.87 1.09 23.51
N GLY A 149 21.98 1.22 22.77
CA GLY A 149 23.32 0.69 23.13
C GLY A 149 24.34 1.80 23.34
#